data_AF-A0A9P7C7I5-F1
#
_entry.id   AF-A0A9P7C7I5-F1
#
_cell.length_a   1.000
_cell.length_b   1.000
_cell.length_c   1.000
_cell.angle_alpha   90.00
_cell.angle_beta   90.00
_cell.angle_gamma   90.00
#
_symmetry.space_group_name_H-M   'P 1'
#
loop_
_entity.id
_entity.type
_entity.pdbx_description
1 polymer ?
#
loop_
_entity_poly.entity_id
_entity_poly.type
_entity_poly.pdbx_seq_one_letter_code
_entity_poly.pdbx_strand_id
1 'polypeptide(L)' 'MTIVDEWMSGTPITSPIPRSLYFLAAYITLSIGLFAAGSFAIQGKKTSVVQQLQIAIIASAFLGFGAIFASNAAGVYL' A
#
# COMPACT_ATOMS: atom_id res chain seq x y z
N MET A 1 18.52 -37.55 -6.87
CA MET A 1 17.37 -36.63 -6.93
C MET A 1 17.47 -35.86 -8.23
N THR A 2 16.42 -35.88 -9.02
CA THR A 2 16.33 -35.02 -10.22
C THR A 2 15.73 -33.67 -9.83
N ILE A 3 15.94 -32.64 -10.66
CA ILE A 3 15.34 -31.31 -10.48
C ILE A 3 13.80 -31.39 -10.46
N VAL A 4 13.24 -32.39 -11.15
CA VAL A 4 11.79 -32.64 -11.17
C VAL A 4 11.31 -33.15 -9.82
N ASP A 5 12.06 -34.04 -9.17
CA ASP A 5 11.71 -34.54 -7.82
C ASP A 5 11.72 -33.41 -6.80
N GLU A 6 12.69 -32.49 -6.89
CA GLU A 6 12.78 -31.30 -6.03
C GLU A 6 11.60 -30.34 -6.28
N TRP A 7 11.28 -30.05 -7.54
CA TRP A 7 10.14 -29.20 -7.90
C TRP A 7 8.80 -29.75 -7.36
N MET A 8 8.59 -31.06 -7.50
CA MET A 8 7.34 -31.70 -7.04
C MET A 8 7.24 -31.78 -5.51
N SER A 9 8.37 -31.68 -4.79
CA SER A 9 8.41 -31.63 -3.33
C SER A 9 8.24 -30.23 -2.74
N GLY A 10 8.24 -29.20 -3.58
CA GLY A 10 8.12 -27.79 -3.16
C GLY A 10 6.74 -27.42 -2.63
N THR A 11 6.68 -26.43 -1.74
CA THR A 11 5.42 -25.83 -1.27
C THR A 11 4.96 -24.74 -2.24
N PRO A 12 3.69 -24.72 -2.70
CA PRO A 12 3.19 -23.66 -3.58
C PRO A 12 3.33 -22.27 -2.96
N ILE A 13 3.81 -21.31 -3.74
CA ILE A 13 3.86 -19.90 -3.32
C ILE A 13 2.43 -19.34 -3.39
N THR A 14 1.86 -19.05 -2.23
CA THR A 14 0.56 -18.38 -2.13
C THR A 14 0.76 -16.87 -1.97
N SER A 15 -0.19 -16.09 -2.47
CA SER A 15 -0.18 -14.64 -2.22
C SER A 15 -0.28 -14.37 -0.71
N PRO A 16 0.60 -13.53 -0.14
CA PRO A 16 0.55 -13.16 1.28
C PRO A 16 -0.72 -12.37 1.62
N ILE A 17 -1.32 -11.69 0.63
CA ILE A 17 -2.60 -10.99 0.78
C ILE A 17 -3.61 -11.61 -0.19
N PRO A 18 -4.76 -12.10 0.29
CA PRO A 18 -5.83 -12.61 -0.58
C PRO A 18 -6.28 -11.57 -1.60
N ARG A 19 -6.44 -11.99 -2.86
CA ARG A 19 -6.90 -11.09 -3.95
C ARG A 19 -8.25 -10.43 -3.65
N SER A 20 -9.13 -11.10 -2.92
CA SER A 20 -10.42 -10.56 -2.49
C SER A 20 -10.30 -9.33 -1.58
N LEU A 21 -9.15 -9.11 -0.94
CA LEU A 21 -8.90 -7.98 -0.05
C LEU A 21 -8.25 -6.78 -0.73
N TYR A 22 -7.79 -6.88 -1.98
CA TYR A 22 -7.07 -5.79 -2.65
C TYR A 22 -7.93 -4.53 -2.76
N PHE A 23 -9.20 -4.68 -3.13
CA PHE A 23 -10.10 -3.54 -3.22
C PHE A 23 -10.32 -2.87 -1.85
N LEU A 24 -10.52 -3.67 -0.80
CA LEU A 24 -10.72 -3.15 0.55
C LEU A 24 -9.45 -2.46 1.07
N ALA A 25 -8.28 -3.06 0.85
CA ALA A 25 -6.99 -2.48 1.21
C ALA A 25 -6.74 -1.16 0.47
N ALA A 26 -7.01 -1.11 -0.83
CA ALA A 26 -6.91 0.11 -1.64
C ALA A 26 -7.84 1.20 -1.11
N TYR A 27 -9.10 0.88 -0.85
CA TYR A 27 -10.08 1.83 -0.34
C TYR A 27 -9.65 2.45 0.98
N ILE A 28 -9.23 1.64 1.95
CA ILE A 28 -8.80 2.11 3.28
C ILE A 28 -7.54 2.97 3.18
N THR A 29 -6.52 2.46 2.49
CA THR A 29 -5.22 3.13 2.43
C THR A 29 -5.28 4.43 1.63
N LEU A 30 -6.00 4.46 0.51
CA LEU A 30 -6.22 5.69 -0.26
C LEU A 30 -7.05 6.71 0.54
N SER A 31 -8.09 6.29 1.26
CA SER A 31 -8.91 7.20 2.05
C SER A 31 -8.10 7.87 3.17
N ILE A 32 -7.31 7.10 3.91
CA ILE A 32 -6.40 7.62 4.95
C ILE A 32 -5.33 8.52 4.34
N GLY A 33 -4.70 8.06 3.25
CA GLY A 33 -3.64 8.80 2.57
C GLY A 33 -4.13 10.14 2.01
N LEU A 34 -5.32 10.16 1.40
CA LEU A 34 -5.92 11.37 0.84
C LEU A 34 -6.34 12.34 1.94
N PHE A 35 -6.88 11.84 3.05
CA PHE A 35 -7.19 12.67 4.23
C PHE A 35 -5.92 13.29 4.83
N ALA A 36 -4.85 12.53 4.99
CA ALA A 36 -3.58 13.02 5.49
C ALA A 36 -2.93 14.03 4.52
N ALA A 37 -2.97 13.77 3.22
CA ALA A 37 -2.46 14.68 2.20
C ALA A 37 -3.26 15.99 2.17
N GLY A 38 -4.58 15.92 2.27
CA GLY A 38 -5.43 17.11 2.40
C GLY A 38 -5.11 17.91 3.66
N SER A 39 -4.91 17.21 4.78
CA SER A 39 -4.49 17.82 6.05
C SER A 39 -3.12 18.49 5.97
N PHE A 40 -2.19 17.91 5.19
CA PHE A 40 -0.89 18.51 4.88
C PHE A 40 -1.03 19.79 4.04
N ALA A 41 -1.87 19.75 3.00
CA ALA A 41 -2.05 20.86 2.08
C ALA A 41 -2.60 22.14 2.74
N ILE A 42 -3.38 22.01 3.82
CA ILE A 42 -3.95 23.14 4.55
C ILE A 42 -3.11 23.62 5.73
N GLN A 43 -1.89 23.08 5.94
CA GLN A 43 -1.02 23.54 7.03
C GLN A 43 -0.55 24.99 6.79
N GLY A 44 -0.53 25.77 7.88
CA GLY A 44 -0.20 27.20 7.84
C GLY A 44 1.18 27.53 8.42
N LYS A 45 1.51 28.82 8.41
CA LYS A 45 2.80 29.37 8.90
C LYS A 45 3.15 29.03 10.37
N LYS A 46 2.17 28.62 11.17
CA LYS A 46 2.36 28.27 12.59
C LYS A 46 2.61 26.78 12.82
N THR A 47 2.47 25.94 11.79
CA THR A 47 2.68 24.50 11.94
C THR A 47 4.16 24.18 11.83
N SER A 48 4.71 23.48 12.82
CA SER A 48 6.14 23.16 12.85
C SER A 48 6.54 22.26 11.69
N VAL A 49 7.81 22.36 11.27
CA VAL A 49 8.37 21.49 10.22
C VAL A 49 8.30 20.02 10.61
N VAL A 50 8.48 19.71 11.90
CA VAL A 50 8.39 18.34 12.42
C VAL A 50 6.98 17.79 12.22
N GLN A 51 5.94 18.58 12.53
CA GLN A 51 4.56 18.16 12.34
C GLN A 51 4.19 18.04 10.85
N GLN A 52 4.69 18.95 10.00
CA GLN A 52 4.56 18.84 8.55
C GLN A 52 5.16 17.52 8.03
N LEU A 53 6.37 17.19 8.48
CA LEU A 53 7.06 15.97 8.07
C LEU A 53 6.32 14.71 8.53
N GLN A 54 5.82 14.68 9.77
CA GLN A 54 5.04 13.55 10.28
C GLN A 54 3.80 13.27 9.42
N ILE A 55 3.05 14.31 9.07
CA ILE A 55 1.84 14.16 8.25
C ILE A 55 2.22 13.78 6.81
N ALA A 56 3.29 14.33 6.26
CA ALA A 56 3.78 13.96 4.92
C ALA A 56 4.23 12.49 4.84
N ILE A 57 4.88 11.96 5.89
CA ILE A 57 5.25 10.54 5.97
C ILE A 57 4.00 9.66 5.97
N ILE A 58 2.99 9.99 6.78
CA ILE A 58 1.73 9.25 6.82
C ILE A 58 1.05 9.30 5.44
N ALA A 59 0.90 10.49 4.86
CA ALA A 59 0.27 10.67 3.56
C ALA A 59 0.97 9.86 2.46
N SER A 60 2.30 9.97 2.36
CA SER A 60 3.09 9.29 1.33
C SER A 60 3.05 7.77 1.47
N ALA A 61 3.17 7.24 2.69
CA ALA A 61 3.09 5.80 2.92
C ALA A 61 1.72 5.25 2.50
N PHE A 62 0.63 5.86 2.99
CA PHE A 62 -0.72 5.38 2.72
C PHE A 62 -1.12 5.54 1.25
N LEU A 63 -0.75 6.65 0.59
CA LEU A 63 -1.00 6.83 -0.84
C LEU A 63 -0.15 5.87 -1.70
N GLY A 64 1.11 5.64 -1.33
CA GLY A 64 1.99 4.70 -2.04
C GLY A 64 1.47 3.26 -1.98
N PHE A 65 1.17 2.76 -0.78
CA PHE A 65 0.56 1.43 -0.63
C PHE A 65 -0.84 1.35 -1.25
N GLY A 66 -1.63 2.42 -1.14
CA GLY A 66 -2.94 2.49 -1.77
C GLY A 66 -2.89 2.40 -3.29
N ALA A 67 -1.89 3.02 -3.93
CA ALA A 67 -1.67 2.89 -5.37
C ALA A 67 -1.30 1.46 -5.78
N ILE A 68 -0.46 0.76 -5.00
CA ILE A 68 -0.13 -0.66 -5.24
C ILE A 68 -1.38 -1.53 -5.14
N PHE A 69 -2.17 -1.39 -4.07
CA PHE A 69 -3.40 -2.16 -3.92
C PHE A 69 -4.44 -1.84 -4.99
N ALA A 70 -4.56 -0.58 -5.40
CA ALA A 70 -5.47 -0.19 -6.47
C ALA A 70 -5.06 -0.81 -7.82
N SER A 71 -3.76 -0.80 -8.14
CA SER A 71 -3.21 -1.46 -9.33
C SER A 71 -3.51 -2.96 -9.34
N ASN A 72 -3.32 -3.62 -8.20
CA ASN A 72 -3.60 -5.05 -8.06
C ASN A 72 -5.11 -5.36 -8.09
N ALA A 73 -5.96 -4.48 -7.56
CA ALA A 73 -7.41 -4.59 -7.65
C ALA A 73 -7.92 -4.36 -9.09
N ALA A 74 -7.26 -3.48 -9.86
CA ALA A 74 -7.55 -3.23 -11.26
C ALA A 74 -7.04 -4.34 -12.20
N GLY A 75 -6.28 -5.30 -11.69
CA GLY A 75 -5.74 -6.43 -12.46
C GLY A 75 -4.49 -6.10 -13.27
N VAL A 76 -3.81 -4.98 -12.97
CA VAL A 76 -2.52 -4.64 -13.60
C VAL A 76 -1.38 -5.47 -13.01
N TYR A 77 -1.51 -5.89 -11.74
CA TYR A 77 -0.56 -6.75 -11.00
C TYR A 77 0.89 -6.24 -11.04
N LEU A 78 1.20 -5.28 -10.16
CA LEU A 78 2.56 -4.76 -9.92
C LEU A 78 3.29 -5.56 -8.84
#